data_AF-X0YK28-F1
#
_entry.id   AF-X0YK28-F1
#
_cell.length_a   1.000
_cell.length_b   1.000
_cell.length_c   1.000
_cell.angle_alpha   90.00
_cell.angle_beta   90.00
_cell.angle_gamma   90.00
#
_symmetry.space_group_name_H-M   'P 1'
#
loop_
_entity.id
_entity.type
_entity.pdbx_description
1 polymer ?
#
loop_
_entity_poly.entity_id
_entity_poly.type
_entity_poly.pdbx_seq_one_letter_code
_entity_poly.pdbx_strand_id
1 'polypeptide(L)'
;TFDKNVHYVVVDAKRRPWFLLKDEKYEHAQYVCPEVPDAHLMLPVAYRTIGVDVANRFWLATYDGLFYFDLNNFRKVTKEIKGLFTKDPDTNWPMYHPGQVYLDHSSGRVYCHDLAGIHVFDAKQWTFRKWPADVLGSTGKVDPAAARFQAVEGPGGIAIFWAAGDRLKGFWTHDGKLWKHYSAKSNRNLRDITAVVPMSRQFVLVCAESQNAFVVDL
;
A
#
# COMPACT_ATOMS: atom_id res chain seq x y z
N THR A 1 -25.87 14.98 7.78
CA THR A 1 -25.63 14.01 8.88
C THR A 1 -25.06 12.78 8.23
N PHE A 2 -23.82 12.39 8.53
CA PHE A 2 -23.29 11.14 7.97
C PHE A 2 -24.05 9.97 8.59
N ASP A 3 -24.58 9.12 7.72
CA ASP A 3 -25.35 7.94 8.09
C ASP A 3 -24.48 6.97 8.90
N LYS A 4 -25.08 6.14 9.77
CA LYS A 4 -24.37 5.21 10.68
C LYS A 4 -23.60 4.09 9.98
N ASN A 5 -23.52 4.13 8.65
CA ASN A 5 -23.05 3.06 7.77
C ASN A 5 -21.72 3.36 7.08
N VAL A 6 -20.99 4.41 7.49
CA VAL A 6 -19.63 4.68 6.97
C VAL A 6 -18.62 3.77 7.67
N HIS A 7 -17.98 2.88 6.92
CA HIS A 7 -17.00 1.93 7.46
C HIS A 7 -15.55 2.32 7.24
N TYR A 8 -15.28 3.00 6.12
CA TYR A 8 -13.92 3.34 5.71
C TYR A 8 -13.94 4.57 4.83
N VAL A 9 -12.87 5.35 4.86
CA VAL A 9 -12.69 6.53 4.02
C VAL A 9 -11.36 6.41 3.30
N VAL A 10 -11.39 6.62 1.98
CA VAL A 10 -10.21 6.76 1.13
C VAL A 10 -10.16 8.20 0.66
N VAL A 11 -9.01 8.85 0.77
CA VAL A 11 -8.80 10.16 0.16
C VAL A 11 -8.03 9.95 -1.13
N ASP A 12 -8.52 10.54 -2.23
CA ASP A 12 -7.88 10.38 -3.53
C ASP A 12 -6.77 11.42 -3.81
N ALA A 13 -6.09 11.25 -4.94
CA ALA A 13 -5.04 12.17 -5.39
C ALA A 13 -5.50 13.64 -5.52
N LYS A 14 -6.81 13.86 -5.71
CA LYS A 14 -7.43 15.19 -5.81
C LYS A 14 -7.98 15.68 -4.46
N ARG A 15 -7.68 14.97 -3.36
CA ARG A 15 -8.12 15.23 -1.99
C ARG A 15 -9.62 15.04 -1.76
N ARG A 16 -10.30 14.31 -2.64
CA ARG A 16 -11.73 14.03 -2.49
C ARG A 16 -11.92 12.81 -1.58
N PRO A 17 -12.84 12.86 -0.60
CA PRO A 17 -13.14 11.73 0.25
C PRO A 17 -14.12 10.76 -0.41
N TRP A 18 -13.70 9.51 -0.51
CA TRP A 18 -14.50 8.37 -0.93
C TRP A 18 -14.92 7.57 0.30
N PHE A 19 -16.21 7.52 0.56
CA PHE A 19 -16.79 6.82 1.70
C PHE A 19 -17.22 5.43 1.28
N LEU A 20 -16.71 4.41 1.97
CA LEU A 20 -17.26 3.06 1.92
C LEU A 20 -18.50 3.01 2.82
N LEU A 21 -19.66 2.89 2.17
CA LEU A 21 -20.92 2.53 2.78
C LEU A 21 -21.08 1.01 2.66
N LYS A 22 -21.46 0.35 3.75
CA LYS A 22 -21.68 -1.09 3.75
C LYS A 22 -23.16 -1.40 3.60
N ASP A 23 -23.47 -2.32 2.70
CA ASP A 23 -24.81 -2.92 2.62
C ASP A 23 -24.99 -3.86 3.82
N GLU A 24 -26.13 -3.75 4.52
CA GLU A 24 -26.50 -4.61 5.65
C GLU A 24 -26.46 -6.11 5.30
N LYS A 25 -26.60 -6.46 4.01
CA LYS A 25 -26.58 -7.84 3.52
C LYS A 25 -25.20 -8.38 3.14
N TYR A 26 -24.13 -7.57 3.21
CA TYR A 26 -22.75 -7.99 2.89
C TYR A 26 -22.53 -8.50 1.45
N GLU A 27 -23.45 -8.25 0.52
CA GLU A 27 -23.29 -8.68 -0.87
C GLU A 27 -22.46 -7.66 -1.67
N HIS A 28 -22.64 -6.38 -1.36
CA HIS A 28 -21.94 -5.28 -2.03
C HIS A 28 -21.35 -4.24 -1.07
N ALA A 29 -20.21 -3.69 -1.46
CA ALA A 29 -19.54 -2.52 -0.93
C ALA A 29 -19.91 -1.33 -1.84
N GLN A 30 -20.51 -0.29 -1.27
CA GLN A 30 -20.85 0.92 -1.99
C GLN A 30 -19.82 2.00 -1.69
N TYR A 31 -19.19 2.56 -2.71
CA TYR A 31 -18.35 3.74 -2.57
C TYR A 31 -19.06 4.97 -3.11
N VAL A 32 -19.08 6.03 -2.31
CA VAL A 32 -19.67 7.32 -2.67
C VAL A 32 -18.66 8.44 -2.49
N CYS A 33 -18.66 9.40 -3.41
CA CYS A 33 -17.86 10.62 -3.32
C CYS A 33 -18.77 11.84 -3.45
N PRO A 34 -19.08 12.56 -2.36
CA PRO A 34 -19.99 13.71 -2.42
C PRO A 34 -19.54 14.83 -3.37
N GLU A 35 -18.25 14.91 -3.65
CA GLU A 35 -17.65 15.90 -4.55
C GLU A 35 -17.72 15.51 -6.03
N VAL A 36 -18.15 14.28 -6.34
CA VAL A 36 -18.35 13.82 -7.72
C VAL A 36 -19.82 13.42 -7.85
N PRO A 37 -20.67 14.28 -8.45
CA PRO A 37 -22.08 13.98 -8.66
C PRO A 37 -22.26 12.62 -9.34
N ASP A 38 -23.22 11.84 -8.86
CA ASP A 38 -23.56 10.50 -9.35
C ASP A 38 -22.44 9.45 -9.23
N ALA A 39 -21.34 9.74 -8.54
CA ALA A 39 -20.27 8.77 -8.29
C ALA A 39 -20.70 7.74 -7.23
N HIS A 40 -21.38 6.71 -7.70
CA HIS A 40 -21.74 5.53 -6.93
C HIS A 40 -21.08 4.30 -7.56
N LEU A 41 -20.09 3.74 -6.87
CA LEU A 41 -19.50 2.46 -7.28
C LEU A 41 -20.08 1.35 -6.43
N MET A 42 -20.73 0.39 -7.08
CA MET A 42 -21.20 -0.85 -6.46
C MET A 42 -20.21 -1.97 -6.77
N LEU A 43 -19.56 -2.47 -5.73
CA LEU A 43 -18.51 -3.48 -5.83
C LEU A 43 -18.89 -4.70 -4.99
N PRO A 44 -18.80 -5.94 -5.50
CA PRO A 44 -18.85 -7.14 -4.69
C PRO A 44 -17.94 -7.09 -3.45
N VAL A 45 -18.39 -7.61 -2.29
CA VAL A 45 -17.64 -7.51 -1.01
C VAL A 45 -16.27 -8.22 -1.01
N ALA A 46 -15.99 -9.07 -2.00
CA ALA A 46 -14.66 -9.66 -2.19
C ALA A 46 -13.56 -8.64 -2.56
N TYR A 47 -13.93 -7.39 -2.89
CA TYR A 47 -13.01 -6.35 -3.32
C TYR A 47 -12.42 -5.57 -2.14
N ARG A 48 -11.09 -5.51 -2.04
CA ARG A 48 -10.40 -4.54 -1.18
C ARG A 48 -9.96 -3.34 -1.99
N THR A 49 -10.39 -2.16 -1.55
CA THR A 49 -10.00 -0.89 -2.16
C THR A 49 -8.63 -0.46 -1.70
N ILE A 50 -7.81 -0.08 -2.68
CA ILE A 50 -6.45 0.39 -2.46
C ILE A 50 -6.43 1.93 -2.51
N GLY A 51 -7.11 2.53 -3.49
CA GLY A 51 -7.23 3.98 -3.59
C GLY A 51 -7.60 4.49 -4.98
N VAL A 52 -7.63 5.82 -5.13
CA VAL A 52 -7.84 6.49 -6.42
C VAL A 52 -6.62 7.33 -6.78
N ASP A 53 -6.02 7.08 -7.94
CA ASP A 53 -4.79 7.76 -8.36
C ASP A 53 -5.01 9.08 -9.12
N VAL A 54 -3.91 9.75 -9.49
CA VAL A 54 -3.91 10.99 -10.28
C VAL A 54 -4.59 10.86 -11.65
N ALA A 55 -4.62 9.66 -12.23
CA ALA A 55 -5.30 9.40 -13.50
C ALA A 55 -6.81 9.17 -13.33
N ASN A 56 -7.34 9.39 -12.11
CA ASN A 56 -8.74 9.17 -11.75
C ASN A 56 -9.14 7.69 -11.92
N ARG A 57 -8.23 6.77 -11.61
CA ARG A 57 -8.48 5.33 -11.63
C ARG A 57 -8.73 4.84 -10.20
N PHE A 58 -9.86 4.16 -9.98
CA PHE A 58 -10.20 3.54 -8.70
C PHE A 58 -9.65 2.12 -8.65
N TRP A 59 -8.58 1.91 -7.90
CA TRP A 59 -7.83 0.65 -7.82
C TRP A 59 -8.35 -0.29 -6.75
N LEU A 60 -8.43 -1.56 -7.14
CA LEU A 60 -9.02 -2.63 -6.35
C LEU A 60 -8.17 -3.89 -6.45
N ALA A 61 -7.91 -4.51 -5.31
CA ALA A 61 -7.27 -5.81 -5.21
C ALA A 61 -8.29 -6.89 -4.82
N THR A 62 -8.26 -8.03 -5.52
CA THR A 62 -8.90 -9.30 -5.13
C THR A 62 -7.91 -10.42 -5.16
N TYR A 63 -8.30 -11.57 -4.60
CA TYR A 63 -7.65 -12.86 -4.86
C TYR A 63 -7.41 -13.20 -6.35
N ASP A 64 -8.13 -12.59 -7.29
CA ASP A 64 -7.93 -12.81 -8.73
C ASP A 64 -6.94 -11.81 -9.36
N GLY A 65 -6.49 -10.81 -8.61
CA GLY A 65 -5.49 -9.84 -9.06
C GLY A 65 -5.90 -8.39 -8.83
N LEU A 66 -5.27 -7.52 -9.62
CA LEU A 66 -5.46 -6.07 -9.56
C LEU A 66 -6.27 -5.58 -10.76
N PHE A 67 -7.20 -4.68 -10.50
CA PHE A 67 -8.01 -4.06 -11.53
C PHE A 67 -8.38 -2.63 -11.11
N TYR A 68 -8.89 -1.84 -12.06
CA TYR A 68 -9.35 -0.49 -11.77
C TYR A 68 -10.61 -0.12 -12.53
N PHE A 69 -11.36 0.83 -11.98
CA PHE A 69 -12.41 1.56 -12.68
C PHE A 69 -11.88 2.90 -13.16
N ASP A 70 -12.16 3.24 -14.42
CA ASP A 70 -11.92 4.57 -14.94
C ASP A 70 -13.07 5.47 -14.51
N LEU A 71 -12.82 6.35 -13.54
CA LEU A 71 -13.84 7.24 -12.97
C LEU A 71 -14.19 8.40 -13.91
N ASN A 72 -13.45 8.63 -14.99
CA ASN A 72 -13.85 9.63 -15.98
C ASN A 72 -15.03 9.12 -16.82
N ASN A 73 -15.13 7.79 -16.99
CA ASN A 73 -16.12 7.13 -17.83
C ASN A 73 -17.00 6.14 -17.05
N PHE A 74 -16.85 6.06 -15.73
CA PHE A 74 -17.52 5.12 -14.82
C PHE A 74 -17.57 3.67 -15.33
N ARG A 75 -16.49 3.23 -15.98
CA ARG A 75 -16.40 1.90 -16.57
C ARG A 75 -15.29 1.09 -15.94
N LYS A 76 -15.55 -0.20 -15.74
CA LYS A 76 -14.52 -1.15 -15.37
C LYS A 76 -13.57 -1.31 -16.56
N VAL A 77 -12.30 -0.92 -16.40
CA VAL A 77 -11.28 -1.17 -17.43
C VAL A 77 -10.52 -2.41 -16.99
N THR A 78 -11.06 -3.57 -17.36
CA THR A 78 -10.42 -4.85 -17.09
C THR A 78 -9.28 -5.09 -18.06
N LYS A 79 -8.06 -5.09 -17.53
CA LYS A 79 -7.09 -6.09 -17.92
C LYS A 79 -6.68 -6.73 -16.60
N GLU A 80 -7.08 -7.97 -16.37
CA GLU A 80 -6.64 -8.75 -15.22
C GLU A 80 -5.12 -8.64 -15.16
N ILE A 81 -4.61 -7.87 -14.19
CA ILE A 81 -3.18 -7.81 -13.95
C ILE A 81 -2.87 -9.05 -13.13
N LYS A 82 -2.64 -10.16 -13.83
CA LYS A 82 -2.26 -11.45 -13.25
C LYS A 82 -0.98 -11.30 -12.45
N GLY A 83 -0.88 -12.03 -11.34
CA GLY A 83 0.36 -12.17 -10.57
C GLY A 83 0.33 -11.61 -9.15
N LEU A 84 -0.72 -10.88 -8.74
CA LEU A 84 -0.78 -10.27 -7.41
C LEU A 84 -1.20 -11.24 -6.31
N PHE A 85 -1.71 -12.44 -6.63
CA PHE A 85 -2.19 -13.42 -5.64
C PHE A 85 -1.90 -14.87 -6.07
N THR A 86 -0.78 -15.09 -6.77
CA THR A 86 -0.33 -16.47 -6.98
C THR A 86 -0.06 -17.12 -5.62
N LYS A 87 -0.42 -18.39 -5.49
CA LYS A 87 -0.08 -19.16 -4.29
C LYS A 87 1.43 -19.31 -4.22
N ASP A 88 1.97 -19.22 -3.01
CA ASP A 88 3.37 -19.55 -2.78
C ASP A 88 3.53 -21.04 -3.15
N PRO A 89 4.40 -21.39 -4.11
CA PRO A 89 4.53 -22.77 -4.57
C PRO A 89 5.04 -23.72 -3.47
N ASP A 90 5.72 -23.20 -2.44
CA ASP A 90 6.22 -23.99 -1.32
C ASP A 90 5.17 -24.19 -0.23
N THR A 91 4.30 -23.20 0.00
CA THR A 91 3.38 -23.21 1.16
C THR A 91 1.91 -23.40 0.77
N ASN A 92 1.54 -23.21 -0.50
CA ASN A 92 0.15 -23.23 -1.00
C ASN A 92 -0.77 -22.18 -0.33
N TRP A 93 -0.21 -21.26 0.46
CA TRP A 93 -0.90 -20.10 0.98
C TRP A 93 -1.01 -19.02 -0.11
N PRO A 94 -2.10 -18.22 -0.14
CA PRO A 94 -2.10 -17.01 -0.96
C PRO A 94 -0.92 -16.13 -0.52
N MET A 95 -0.01 -15.80 -1.46
CA MET A 95 1.20 -15.02 -1.13
C MET A 95 0.89 -13.65 -0.52
N TYR A 96 -0.34 -13.16 -0.67
CA TYR A 96 -0.70 -11.78 -0.33
C TYR A 96 -2.05 -11.73 0.38
N HIS A 97 -2.09 -10.99 1.48
CA HIS A 97 -3.36 -10.49 2.00
C HIS A 97 -3.68 -9.16 1.30
N PRO A 98 -4.92 -8.91 0.85
CA PRO A 98 -5.28 -7.64 0.20
C PRO A 98 -5.03 -6.38 1.06
N GLY A 99 -4.83 -6.54 2.38
CA GLY A 99 -4.40 -5.46 3.28
C GLY A 99 -2.91 -5.09 3.20
N GLN A 100 -2.16 -5.74 2.31
CA GLN A 100 -0.72 -5.54 2.07
C GLN A 100 -0.45 -4.83 0.75
N VAL A 101 -1.47 -4.16 0.20
CA VAL A 101 -1.40 -3.42 -1.05
C VAL A 101 -1.51 -1.93 -0.75
N TYR A 102 -0.64 -1.16 -1.39
CA TYR A 102 -0.51 0.28 -1.21
C TYR A 102 -0.51 0.98 -2.57
N LEU A 103 -1.19 2.13 -2.67
CA LEU A 103 -1.23 2.96 -3.87
C LEU A 103 -0.46 4.26 -3.59
N ASP A 104 0.54 4.54 -4.42
CA ASP A 104 1.09 5.89 -4.54
C ASP A 104 0.17 6.67 -5.49
N HIS A 105 -0.61 7.55 -4.90
CA HIS A 105 -1.64 8.29 -5.62
C HIS A 105 -1.04 9.20 -6.67
N SER A 106 0.11 9.84 -6.38
CA SER A 106 0.77 10.80 -7.28
C SER A 106 1.33 10.19 -8.55
N SER A 107 1.81 8.95 -8.49
CA SER A 107 2.37 8.25 -9.66
C SER A 107 1.41 7.22 -10.26
N GLY A 108 0.41 6.76 -9.50
CA GLY A 108 -0.44 5.64 -9.86
C GLY A 108 0.26 4.28 -9.78
N ARG A 109 1.40 4.20 -9.09
CA ARG A 109 2.09 2.94 -8.81
C ARG A 109 1.38 2.19 -7.70
N VAL A 110 1.25 0.88 -7.89
CA VAL A 110 0.71 -0.03 -6.88
C VAL A 110 1.85 -0.88 -6.34
N TYR A 111 1.96 -0.91 -5.02
CA TYR A 111 2.94 -1.68 -4.29
C TYR A 111 2.23 -2.80 -3.56
N CYS A 112 2.78 -4.00 -3.63
CA CYS A 112 2.43 -5.08 -2.73
C CYS A 112 3.71 -5.75 -2.25
N HIS A 113 3.65 -6.44 -1.12
CA HIS A 113 4.83 -7.09 -0.57
C HIS A 113 4.49 -8.50 -0.10
N ASP A 114 5.52 -9.34 -0.06
CA ASP A 114 5.48 -10.69 0.48
C ASP A 114 6.73 -10.93 1.36
N LEU A 115 6.93 -12.18 1.79
CA LEU A 115 8.10 -12.55 2.60
C LEU A 115 9.43 -12.48 1.84
N ALA A 116 9.42 -12.35 0.52
CA ALA A 116 10.59 -12.33 -0.36
C ALA A 116 10.96 -10.92 -0.83
N GLY A 117 10.00 -10.01 -0.99
CA GLY A 117 10.27 -8.64 -1.43
C GLY A 117 9.04 -7.74 -1.57
N ILE A 118 9.25 -6.65 -2.31
CA ILE A 118 8.21 -5.71 -2.76
C ILE A 118 8.02 -5.88 -4.26
N HIS A 119 6.78 -6.01 -4.69
CA HIS A 119 6.36 -5.96 -6.07
C HIS A 119 5.79 -4.57 -6.37
N VAL A 120 6.20 -3.99 -7.48
CA VAL A 120 5.74 -2.68 -7.93
C VAL A 120 5.11 -2.83 -9.30
N PHE A 121 3.86 -2.42 -9.41
CA PHE A 121 3.20 -2.22 -10.68
C PHE A 121 3.29 -0.77 -11.09
N ASP A 122 3.95 -0.51 -12.21
CA ASP A 122 4.05 0.82 -12.82
C ASP A 122 3.64 0.74 -14.29
N ALA A 123 2.70 1.59 -14.70
CA ALA A 123 2.32 1.81 -16.11
C ALA A 123 2.11 0.56 -16.99
N LYS A 124 1.70 -0.59 -16.41
CA LYS A 124 1.48 -1.94 -17.03
C LYS A 124 2.58 -2.98 -16.80
N GLN A 125 3.64 -2.67 -16.07
CA GLN A 125 4.73 -3.59 -15.81
C GLN A 125 4.87 -3.89 -14.32
N TRP A 126 5.03 -5.18 -14.01
CA TRP A 126 5.50 -5.61 -12.69
C TRP A 126 7.01 -5.59 -12.63
N THR A 127 7.54 -5.06 -11.54
CA THR A 127 8.93 -5.22 -11.14
C THR A 127 8.97 -5.78 -9.73
N PHE A 128 10.01 -6.54 -9.42
CA PHE A 128 10.20 -7.14 -8.11
C PHE A 128 11.52 -6.69 -7.51
N ARG A 129 11.46 -6.23 -6.26
CA ARG A 129 12.62 -5.91 -5.44
C ARG A 129 12.69 -6.89 -4.30
N LYS A 130 13.65 -7.83 -4.38
CA LYS A 130 13.96 -8.74 -3.29
C LYS A 130 14.43 -7.96 -2.06
N TRP A 131 14.03 -8.41 -0.87
CA TRP A 131 14.57 -7.88 0.39
C TRP A 131 16.09 -8.08 0.48
N PRO A 132 16.82 -7.14 1.09
CA PRO A 132 18.24 -7.31 1.39
C PRO A 132 18.51 -8.53 2.28
N ALA A 133 19.64 -9.20 2.09
CA ALA A 133 19.96 -10.44 2.82
C ALA A 133 20.07 -10.25 4.35
N ASP A 134 20.39 -9.05 4.82
CA ASP A 134 20.48 -8.69 6.24
C ASP A 134 19.11 -8.52 6.93
N VAL A 135 18.05 -8.43 6.13
CA VAL A 135 16.64 -8.41 6.57
C VAL A 135 16.01 -9.80 6.51
N LEU A 136 16.51 -10.66 5.62
CA LEU A 136 16.08 -12.03 5.53
C LEU A 136 16.62 -12.83 6.72
N GLY A 137 15.78 -13.68 7.31
CA GLY A 137 16.22 -14.64 8.33
C GLY A 137 17.14 -15.72 7.74
N SER A 138 17.56 -16.68 8.55
CA SER A 138 18.38 -17.83 8.12
C SER A 138 17.76 -18.65 6.98
N THR A 139 16.44 -18.54 6.79
CA THR A 139 15.67 -19.21 5.72
C THR A 139 15.62 -18.43 4.41
N GLY A 140 16.22 -17.23 4.35
CA GLY A 140 16.13 -16.37 3.16
C GLY A 140 14.74 -15.75 2.93
N LYS A 141 13.86 -15.82 3.93
CA LYS A 141 12.53 -15.19 3.97
C LYS A 141 12.46 -14.24 5.17
N VAL A 142 11.64 -13.19 5.10
CA VAL A 142 11.34 -12.34 6.27
C VAL A 142 10.49 -13.15 7.25
N ASP A 143 10.69 -12.94 8.55
CA ASP A 143 9.85 -13.53 9.60
C ASP A 143 8.36 -13.25 9.30
N PRO A 144 7.48 -14.28 9.22
CA PRO A 144 6.04 -14.10 9.03
C PRO A 144 5.40 -13.15 10.05
N ALA A 145 5.95 -13.07 11.26
CA ALA A 145 5.51 -12.10 12.25
C ALA A 145 5.69 -10.66 11.73
N ALA A 146 6.72 -10.39 10.92
CA ALA A 146 7.00 -9.11 10.26
C ALA A 146 6.02 -8.70 9.16
N ALA A 147 5.03 -9.52 8.84
CA ALA A 147 4.05 -9.27 7.78
C ALA A 147 3.18 -8.00 7.98
N ARG A 148 3.37 -7.24 9.07
CA ARG A 148 2.78 -5.90 9.27
C ARG A 148 3.63 -4.81 8.64
N PHE A 149 3.89 -4.94 7.35
CA PHE A 149 4.47 -3.84 6.61
C PHE A 149 3.48 -2.69 6.54
N GLN A 150 4.05 -1.51 6.54
CA GLN A 150 3.35 -0.25 6.42
C GLN A 150 3.97 0.51 5.26
N ALA A 151 3.15 1.30 4.59
CA ALA A 151 3.59 2.15 3.51
C ALA A 151 2.90 3.50 3.59
N VAL A 152 3.59 4.54 3.15
CA VAL A 152 3.05 5.91 3.10
C VAL A 152 3.61 6.67 1.91
N GLU A 153 2.81 7.59 1.39
CA GLU A 153 3.21 8.47 0.30
C GLU A 153 3.96 9.67 0.87
N GLY A 154 5.21 9.81 0.45
CA GLY A 154 6.00 10.99 0.68
C GLY A 154 5.85 12.02 -0.44
N PRO A 155 6.22 13.28 -0.18
CA PRO A 155 6.18 14.34 -1.17
C PRO A 155 6.95 13.99 -2.45
N GLY A 156 6.35 14.28 -3.60
CA GLY A 156 6.98 14.03 -4.91
C GLY A 156 6.92 12.57 -5.39
N GLY A 157 6.02 11.75 -4.84
CA GLY A 157 5.83 10.36 -5.27
C GLY A 157 6.91 9.42 -4.75
N ILE A 158 7.52 9.76 -3.62
CA ILE A 158 8.42 8.88 -2.89
C ILE A 158 7.55 7.96 -2.04
N ALA A 159 7.51 6.67 -2.33
CA ALA A 159 6.86 5.70 -1.46
C ALA A 159 7.83 5.28 -0.36
N ILE A 160 7.36 5.24 0.90
CA ILE A 160 8.16 4.86 2.06
C ILE A 160 7.59 3.59 2.68
N PHE A 161 8.44 2.61 2.95
CA PHE A 161 8.06 1.29 3.46
C PHE A 161 8.81 0.94 4.74
N TRP A 162 8.10 0.43 5.75
CA TRP A 162 8.70 -0.11 6.98
C TRP A 162 7.87 -1.28 7.49
N ALA A 163 8.33 -1.97 8.53
CA ALA A 163 7.50 -2.89 9.32
C ALA A 163 7.54 -2.41 10.76
N ALA A 164 6.40 -2.57 11.44
CA ALA A 164 6.34 -2.30 12.86
C ALA A 164 7.31 -3.21 13.65
N GLY A 165 8.10 -2.62 14.54
CA GLY A 165 9.14 -3.28 15.34
C GLY A 165 10.50 -3.39 14.64
N ASP A 166 11.49 -4.07 15.23
CA ASP A 166 12.85 -4.21 14.65
C ASP A 166 12.96 -5.22 13.49
N ARG A 167 11.84 -5.54 12.83
CA ARG A 167 11.77 -6.70 11.94
C ARG A 167 12.36 -6.47 10.55
N LEU A 168 12.36 -5.21 10.13
CA LEU A 168 13.00 -4.76 8.92
C LEU A 168 14.32 -4.02 9.18
N LYS A 169 14.66 -3.77 10.44
CA LYS A 169 15.89 -3.09 10.85
C LYS A 169 16.08 -1.77 10.09
N GLY A 170 15.02 -1.00 9.89
CA GLY A 170 15.05 0.21 9.06
C GLY A 170 13.78 0.45 8.26
N PHE A 171 13.90 1.34 7.28
CA PHE A 171 12.86 1.64 6.28
C PHE A 171 13.45 1.84 4.89
N TRP A 172 12.62 1.73 3.86
CA TRP A 172 12.98 1.95 2.46
C TRP A 172 12.23 3.11 1.86
N THR A 173 12.87 3.74 0.88
CA THR A 173 12.22 4.69 -0.02
C THR A 173 12.34 4.24 -1.46
N HIS A 174 11.31 4.53 -2.26
CA HIS A 174 11.29 4.32 -3.70
C HIS A 174 10.72 5.55 -4.40
N ASP A 175 11.49 6.16 -5.30
CA ASP A 175 11.07 7.34 -6.09
C ASP A 175 10.47 6.96 -7.47
N GLY A 176 10.34 5.66 -7.75
CA GLY A 176 9.96 5.12 -9.05
C GLY A 176 11.12 4.59 -9.90
N LYS A 177 12.36 4.87 -9.50
CA LYS A 177 13.56 4.43 -10.21
C LYS A 177 14.56 3.78 -9.26
N LEU A 178 14.78 4.40 -8.11
CA LEU A 178 15.82 4.04 -7.16
C LEU A 178 15.22 3.62 -5.83
N TRP A 179 15.79 2.55 -5.28
CA TRP A 179 15.54 2.09 -3.93
C TRP A 179 16.67 2.54 -3.02
N LYS A 180 16.33 3.17 -1.89
CA LYS A 180 17.29 3.50 -0.82
C LYS A 180 16.83 2.85 0.49
N HIS A 181 17.78 2.32 1.25
CA HIS A 181 17.54 1.66 2.54
C HIS A 181 18.21 2.46 3.65
N TYR A 182 17.44 2.80 4.68
CA TYR A 182 17.91 3.47 5.89
C TYR A 182 17.96 2.43 6.99
N SER A 183 19.15 1.93 7.28
CA SER A 183 19.33 0.74 8.11
C SER A 183 19.64 1.08 9.57
N ALA A 184 19.09 0.27 10.47
CA ALA A 184 19.47 0.20 11.88
C ALA A 184 20.94 -0.18 12.10
N LYS A 185 21.61 -0.77 11.10
CA LYS A 185 23.05 -1.03 11.12
C LYS A 185 23.86 0.26 11.08
N SER A 186 23.45 1.22 10.26
CA SER A 186 24.11 2.52 10.13
C SER A 186 23.61 3.54 11.16
N ASN A 187 22.36 3.42 11.60
CA ASN A 187 21.79 4.27 12.63
C ASN A 187 20.90 3.44 13.57
N ARG A 188 21.39 3.12 14.78
CA ARG A 188 20.66 2.28 15.75
C ARG A 188 19.30 2.86 16.17
N ASN A 189 19.05 4.15 15.95
CA ASN A 189 17.74 4.75 16.22
C ASN A 189 16.68 4.25 15.21
N LEU A 190 17.04 3.57 14.14
CA LEU A 190 16.08 3.00 13.18
C LEU A 190 15.57 1.59 13.58
N ARG A 191 15.72 1.22 14.86
CA ARG A 191 15.11 0.00 15.43
C ARG A 191 13.71 0.29 15.93
N ASP A 192 12.89 -0.75 15.99
CA ASP A 192 11.55 -0.71 16.58
C ASP A 192 10.65 0.40 16.03
N ILE A 193 10.76 0.68 14.72
CA ILE A 193 9.98 1.72 14.06
C ILE A 193 8.49 1.37 14.17
N THR A 194 7.68 2.33 14.63
CA THR A 194 6.23 2.20 14.71
C THR A 194 5.55 2.97 13.59
N ALA A 195 6.08 4.14 13.24
CA ALA A 195 5.56 4.98 12.18
C ALA A 195 6.68 5.77 11.49
N VAL A 196 6.47 6.03 10.20
CA VAL A 196 7.26 7.00 9.44
C VAL A 196 6.31 8.02 8.84
N VAL A 197 6.55 9.30 9.09
CA VAL A 197 5.71 10.40 8.63
C VAL A 197 6.54 11.27 7.68
N PRO A 198 6.22 11.29 6.37
CA PRO A 198 6.88 12.16 5.41
C PRO A 198 6.62 13.63 5.72
N MET A 199 7.69 14.43 5.82
CA MET A 199 7.58 15.87 6.07
C MET A 199 7.88 16.69 4.80
N SER A 200 8.88 16.27 4.03
CA SER A 200 9.28 16.91 2.77
C SER A 200 9.93 15.88 1.84
N ARG A 201 10.45 16.31 0.68
CA ARG A 201 11.27 15.45 -0.19
C ARG A 201 12.59 15.00 0.45
N GLN A 202 13.05 15.73 1.47
CA GLN A 202 14.34 15.50 2.13
C GLN A 202 14.19 14.95 3.53
N PHE A 203 13.01 15.03 4.15
CA PHE A 203 12.89 14.74 5.58
C PHE A 203 11.69 13.86 5.89
N VAL A 204 11.92 12.91 6.80
CA VAL A 204 10.89 12.10 7.44
C VAL A 204 11.01 12.21 8.95
N LEU A 205 9.88 12.23 9.65
CA LEU A 205 9.81 12.01 11.08
C LEU A 205 9.65 10.50 11.32
N VAL A 206 10.55 9.92 12.11
CA VAL A 206 10.51 8.50 12.48
C VAL A 206 10.09 8.40 13.94
N CYS A 207 9.08 7.58 14.19
CA CYS A 207 8.64 7.18 15.53
C CYS A 207 9.06 5.73 15.77
N ALA A 208 9.59 5.44 16.95
CA ALA A 208 10.00 4.10 17.35
C ALA A 208 9.61 3.86 18.82
N GLU A 209 9.38 2.60 19.20
CA GLU A 209 8.86 2.26 20.55
C GLU A 209 9.80 2.68 21.69
N SER A 210 11.11 2.60 21.46
CA SER A 210 12.13 2.71 22.50
C SER A 210 12.77 4.09 22.62
N GLN A 211 12.30 5.09 21.87
CA GLN A 211 12.93 6.41 21.82
C GLN A 211 11.98 7.54 21.37
N ASN A 212 12.39 8.78 21.63
CA ASN A 212 11.68 9.96 21.13
C ASN A 212 11.67 9.98 19.60
N ALA A 213 10.62 10.56 19.01
CA ALA A 213 10.57 10.77 17.57
C ALA A 213 11.74 11.65 17.09
N PHE A 214 12.31 11.32 15.94
CA PHE A 214 13.48 12.02 15.38
C PHE A 214 13.37 12.17 13.87
N VAL A 215 14.10 13.14 13.31
CA VAL A 215 14.09 13.43 11.88
C VAL A 215 15.24 12.71 11.18
N VAL A 216 14.97 12.15 10.00
CA VAL A 216 15.96 11.53 9.12
C VAL A 216 15.97 12.28 7.79
N ASP A 217 17.18 12.55 7.29
CA ASP A 217 17.42 13.09 5.94
C ASP A 217 17.41 11.97 4.90
N LEU A 218 16.68 12.16 3.80
CA LEU A 218 16.42 11.20 2.74
C LEU A 218 17.48 11.19 1.63
#